data_AF-A0A2V9XIN2-F1
#
_entry.id   AF-A0A2V9XIN2-F1
#
_cell.length_a   1.000
_cell.length_b   1.000
_cell.length_c   1.000
_cell.angle_alpha   90.00
_cell.angle_beta   90.00
_cell.angle_gamma   90.00
#
_symmetry.space_group_name_H-M   'P 1'
#
loop_
_entity.id
_entity.type
_entity.pdbx_description
1 polymer ?
#
loop_
_entity_poly.entity_id
_entity_poly.type
_entity_poly.pdbx_seq_one_letter_code
_entity_poly.pdbx_strand_id
1 'polypeptide(L)'
;MKVEPTNKIDPLEFLSKLGLGVRATNVLLQMGVKSAAEFTALDEQTLLRRCNCGKKTAAEIMEVVRRYKPSIEVAFGKTDVISLTPAQDMPVSHLRLSVRATNVLGRMKIATVGQLAGASDLGLLNVKNFGKQSLREVRLKVASFISTGFVFWPAKEQTGGQPSRHITRVARKLRRLRNAKAVLRDDPRFGHLIHEMGLEAKNARQAADMIATRKVDPANPQPLNRRLIDLFRAIQAAGRVSLEAELWSLTDGLGSDRNRQIIVSRLGWDGRPPRTLESVGQRYGITRERVRQICTRIERVQKSKPFLPVLDRILKIAAAAAPTLADDFEKELLRRSLTRATFDLDTLVEVAHGFGRKTNFTIEALHGRRVVVPSTRSHLFEQIHETATATVRRWGVANVEDLAAATNTTSAVVRQLLPFVPTF
;
A
#
# COMPACT_ATOMS: atom_id res chain seq x y z
N MET A 1 -67.08 2.07 -14.51
CA MET A 1 -66.03 1.05 -14.75
C MET A 1 -64.78 1.46 -13.99
N LYS A 2 -64.51 0.80 -12.84
CA LYS A 2 -63.27 1.01 -12.09
C LYS A 2 -62.15 0.25 -12.80
N VAL A 3 -61.13 0.96 -13.27
CA VAL A 3 -59.92 0.37 -13.84
C VAL A 3 -58.98 0.08 -12.67
N GLU A 4 -58.81 -1.20 -12.34
CA GLU A 4 -57.78 -1.65 -11.39
C GLU A 4 -56.39 -1.49 -12.03
N PRO A 5 -55.38 -0.96 -11.31
CA PRO A 5 -54.02 -0.98 -11.79
C PRO A 5 -53.42 -2.36 -11.52
N THR A 6 -53.50 -3.25 -12.50
CA THR A 6 -52.73 -4.51 -12.48
C THR A 6 -51.25 -4.20 -12.66
N ASN A 7 -50.56 -3.90 -11.56
CA ASN A 7 -49.10 -3.83 -11.51
C ASN A 7 -48.56 -5.26 -11.50
N LYS A 8 -48.61 -5.95 -12.65
CA LYS A 8 -48.00 -7.27 -12.84
C LYS A 8 -46.48 -7.10 -12.89
N ILE A 9 -45.85 -7.11 -11.73
CA ILE A 9 -44.39 -7.25 -11.61
C ILE A 9 -44.05 -8.72 -11.91
N ASP A 10 -43.06 -8.96 -12.75
CA ASP A 10 -42.59 -10.31 -13.08
C ASP A 10 -42.07 -10.99 -11.78
N PRO A 11 -42.63 -12.14 -11.34
CA PRO A 11 -42.32 -12.73 -10.03
C PRO A 11 -40.83 -13.02 -9.82
N LEU A 12 -40.10 -13.34 -10.90
CA LEU A 12 -38.64 -13.51 -10.87
C LEU A 12 -37.89 -12.20 -10.63
N GLU A 13 -38.38 -11.10 -11.17
CA GLU A 13 -37.79 -9.77 -11.00
C GLU A 13 -37.97 -9.28 -9.56
N PHE A 14 -39.16 -9.50 -8.97
CA PHE A 14 -39.42 -9.17 -7.58
C PHE A 14 -38.55 -9.98 -6.61
N LEU A 15 -38.53 -11.32 -6.76
CA LEU A 15 -37.80 -12.19 -5.84
C LEU A 15 -36.28 -12.05 -5.95
N SER A 16 -35.75 -11.72 -7.14
CA SER A 16 -34.32 -11.47 -7.32
C SER A 16 -33.82 -10.21 -6.60
N LYS A 17 -34.67 -9.18 -6.45
CA LYS A 17 -34.36 -7.93 -5.74
C LYS A 17 -34.29 -8.12 -4.22
N LEU A 18 -34.85 -9.19 -3.67
CA LEU A 18 -34.88 -9.46 -2.23
C LEU A 18 -33.56 -10.05 -1.68
N GLY A 19 -32.63 -10.45 -2.55
CA GLY A 19 -31.30 -10.90 -2.14
C GLY A 19 -31.26 -12.23 -1.37
N LEU A 20 -32.32 -13.03 -1.48
CA LEU A 20 -32.46 -14.33 -0.82
C LEU A 20 -31.55 -15.41 -1.40
N GLY A 21 -31.14 -16.37 -0.59
CA GLY A 21 -30.43 -17.57 -1.04
C GLY A 21 -31.32 -18.46 -1.94
N VAL A 22 -30.69 -19.25 -2.81
CA VAL A 22 -31.39 -20.08 -3.84
C VAL A 22 -32.53 -20.92 -3.25
N ARG A 23 -32.35 -21.47 -2.04
CA ARG A 23 -33.37 -22.27 -1.36
C ARG A 23 -34.56 -21.43 -0.90
N ALA A 24 -34.31 -20.25 -0.34
CA ALA A 24 -35.37 -19.32 0.08
C ALA A 24 -36.15 -18.79 -1.13
N THR A 25 -35.46 -18.47 -2.23
CA THR A 25 -36.10 -18.06 -3.49
C THR A 25 -36.98 -19.15 -4.07
N ASN A 26 -36.51 -20.40 -4.08
CA ASN A 26 -37.28 -21.54 -4.60
C ASN A 26 -38.51 -21.85 -3.73
N VAL A 27 -38.41 -21.71 -2.41
CA VAL A 27 -39.55 -21.87 -1.49
C VAL A 27 -40.62 -20.82 -1.80
N LEU A 28 -40.25 -19.56 -1.99
CA LEU A 28 -41.20 -18.48 -2.31
C LEU A 28 -41.84 -18.63 -3.70
N LEU A 29 -41.07 -19.10 -4.69
CA LEU A 29 -41.59 -19.43 -6.02
C LEU A 29 -42.61 -20.57 -5.95
N GLN A 30 -42.34 -21.62 -5.17
CA GLN A 30 -43.28 -22.73 -4.96
C GLN A 30 -44.54 -22.32 -4.18
N MET A 31 -44.43 -21.32 -3.29
CA MET A 31 -45.57 -20.72 -2.60
C MET A 31 -46.38 -19.77 -3.49
N GLY A 32 -45.90 -19.48 -4.70
CA GLY A 32 -46.62 -18.63 -5.65
C GLY A 32 -46.69 -17.17 -5.22
N VAL A 33 -45.73 -16.69 -4.42
CA VAL A 33 -45.66 -15.30 -3.98
C VAL A 33 -45.29 -14.41 -5.17
N LYS A 34 -46.23 -13.57 -5.61
CA LYS A 34 -46.10 -12.74 -6.81
C LYS A 34 -46.13 -11.24 -6.52
N SER A 35 -46.52 -10.85 -5.31
CA SER A 35 -46.63 -9.44 -4.92
C SER A 35 -45.91 -9.14 -3.60
N ALA A 36 -45.52 -7.87 -3.42
CA ALA A 36 -44.94 -7.37 -2.17
C ALA A 36 -45.92 -7.46 -0.98
N ALA A 37 -47.23 -7.41 -1.26
CA ALA A 37 -48.27 -7.59 -0.26
C ALA A 37 -48.35 -9.05 0.24
N GLU A 38 -48.28 -10.02 -0.67
CA GLU A 38 -48.21 -11.45 -0.32
C GLU A 38 -46.93 -11.78 0.44
N PHE A 39 -45.79 -11.17 0.06
CA PHE A 39 -44.51 -11.40 0.73
C PHE A 39 -44.49 -10.85 2.16
N THR A 40 -45.10 -9.69 2.42
CA THR A 40 -45.13 -9.09 3.77
C THR A 40 -46.17 -9.72 4.70
N ALA A 41 -47.12 -10.47 4.15
CA ALA A 41 -48.12 -11.24 4.87
C ALA A 41 -47.63 -12.64 5.29
N LEU A 42 -46.41 -13.06 4.88
CA LEU A 42 -45.83 -14.34 5.26
C LEU A 42 -45.54 -14.40 6.76
N ASP A 43 -45.97 -15.49 7.39
CA ASP A 43 -45.70 -15.83 8.77
C ASP A 43 -44.77 -17.05 8.87
N GLU A 44 -44.02 -17.11 9.97
CA GLU A 44 -43.02 -18.14 10.21
C GLU A 44 -43.64 -19.54 10.30
N GLN A 45 -44.88 -19.65 10.82
CA GLN A 45 -45.57 -20.93 10.96
C GLN A 45 -45.98 -21.51 9.59
N THR A 46 -46.42 -20.67 8.65
CA THR A 46 -46.73 -21.11 7.27
C THR A 46 -45.48 -21.52 6.50
N LEU A 47 -44.34 -20.84 6.72
CA LEU A 47 -43.07 -21.21 6.08
C LEU A 47 -42.57 -22.58 6.54
N LEU A 48 -42.70 -22.91 7.83
CA LEU A 48 -42.21 -24.19 8.39
C LEU A 48 -43.09 -25.40 8.04
N ARG A 49 -44.34 -25.19 7.63
CA ARG A 49 -45.25 -26.26 7.19
C ARG A 49 -44.96 -26.75 5.77
N ARG A 50 -44.12 -26.07 5.00
CA ARG A 50 -43.80 -26.43 3.61
C ARG A 50 -42.58 -27.34 3.51
N CYS A 51 -42.69 -28.34 2.64
CA CYS A 51 -41.59 -29.23 2.29
C CYS A 51 -40.38 -28.41 1.79
N ASN A 52 -39.18 -28.79 2.25
CA ASN A 52 -37.89 -28.13 1.96
C ASN A 52 -37.63 -26.74 2.57
N CYS A 53 -38.51 -26.20 3.42
CA CYS A 53 -38.24 -25.00 4.22
C CYS A 53 -37.75 -25.38 5.62
N GLY A 54 -36.43 -25.40 5.83
CA GLY A 54 -35.85 -25.63 7.17
C GLY A 54 -35.87 -24.37 8.03
N LYS A 55 -35.68 -24.51 9.36
CA LYS A 55 -35.66 -23.38 10.33
C LYS A 55 -34.74 -22.21 9.91
N LYS A 56 -33.59 -22.50 9.30
CA LYS A 56 -32.67 -21.48 8.77
C LYS A 56 -33.23 -20.72 7.57
N THR A 57 -33.94 -21.39 6.67
CA THR A 57 -34.54 -20.79 5.48
C THR A 57 -35.76 -19.95 5.84
N ALA A 58 -36.57 -20.40 6.81
CA ALA A 58 -37.66 -19.61 7.36
C ALA A 58 -37.13 -18.32 8.03
N ALA A 59 -36.08 -18.42 8.85
CA ALA A 59 -35.45 -17.25 9.47
C ALA A 59 -34.85 -16.28 8.45
N GLU A 60 -34.23 -16.80 7.38
CA GLU A 60 -33.70 -15.99 6.27
C GLU A 60 -34.81 -15.19 5.57
N ILE A 61 -35.96 -15.82 5.30
CA ILE A 61 -37.12 -15.16 4.68
C ILE A 61 -37.71 -14.12 5.64
N MET A 62 -37.94 -14.48 6.90
CA MET A 62 -38.56 -13.59 7.89
C MET A 62 -37.71 -12.35 8.21
N GLU A 63 -36.38 -12.49 8.21
CA GLU A 63 -35.48 -11.34 8.39
C GLU A 63 -35.57 -10.36 7.21
N VAL A 64 -35.76 -10.86 5.98
CA VAL A 64 -35.99 -10.00 4.81
C VAL A 64 -37.37 -9.37 4.85
N VAL A 65 -38.42 -10.11 5.24
CA VAL A 65 -39.78 -9.56 5.45
C VAL A 65 -39.76 -8.44 6.47
N ARG A 66 -39.04 -8.61 7.59
CA ARG A 66 -38.90 -7.60 8.64
C ARG A 66 -38.19 -6.32 8.18
N ARG A 67 -37.22 -6.44 7.26
CA ARG A 67 -36.54 -5.29 6.62
C ARG A 67 -37.41 -4.62 5.55
N TYR A 68 -38.27 -5.38 4.89
CA TYR A 68 -39.12 -4.88 3.82
C TYR A 68 -40.33 -4.08 4.35
N LYS A 69 -40.91 -4.48 5.49
CA LYS A 69 -42.03 -3.77 6.17
C LYS A 69 -41.79 -2.26 6.36
N PRO A 70 -40.67 -1.79 6.95
CA PRO A 70 -40.42 -0.36 7.16
C PRO A 70 -39.98 0.39 5.89
N SER A 71 -39.62 -0.32 4.80
CA SER A 71 -39.09 0.32 3.58
C SER A 71 -40.19 0.89 2.68
N ILE A 72 -41.44 0.43 2.82
CA ILE A 72 -42.59 0.94 2.05
C ILE A 72 -43.09 2.28 2.61
N GLU A 73 -43.04 2.48 3.93
CA GLU A 73 -43.50 3.73 4.57
C GLU A 73 -42.57 4.92 4.31
N VAL A 74 -41.35 4.70 3.81
CA VAL A 74 -40.32 5.75 3.59
C VAL A 74 -40.09 6.03 2.09
N ALA A 75 -40.60 5.21 1.17
CA ALA A 75 -40.23 5.23 -0.26
C ALA A 75 -41.04 6.18 -1.16
N PHE A 76 -41.71 7.21 -0.61
CA PHE A 76 -42.21 8.36 -1.38
C PHE A 76 -41.40 9.61 -1.06
N GLY A 77 -40.13 9.60 -1.48
CA GLY A 77 -39.24 10.77 -1.45
C GLY A 77 -38.26 10.69 -2.61
N LYS A 78 -38.54 11.41 -3.70
CA LYS A 78 -37.64 11.56 -4.87
C LYS A 78 -36.26 11.98 -4.38
N THR A 79 -35.21 11.23 -4.73
CA THR A 79 -33.83 11.70 -4.56
C THR A 79 -33.37 12.33 -5.86
N ASP A 80 -33.16 13.64 -5.81
CA ASP A 80 -32.71 14.44 -6.93
C ASP A 80 -31.33 14.02 -7.44
N VAL A 81 -31.22 14.11 -8.76
CA VAL A 81 -30.03 13.87 -9.58
C VAL A 81 -29.01 14.98 -9.29
N ILE A 82 -27.94 14.68 -8.56
CA ILE A 82 -26.81 15.61 -8.41
C ILE A 82 -25.89 15.45 -9.63
N SER A 83 -25.77 16.51 -10.42
CA SER A 83 -24.89 16.64 -11.59
C SER A 83 -23.41 16.39 -11.25
N LEU A 84 -22.87 15.25 -11.70
CA LEU A 84 -21.48 14.83 -11.52
C LEU A 84 -20.70 15.02 -12.83
N THR A 85 -20.19 16.21 -13.13
CA THR A 85 -19.55 16.47 -14.46
C THR A 85 -18.01 16.35 -14.50
N PRO A 86 -17.19 16.64 -13.47
CA PRO A 86 -15.72 16.51 -13.62
C PRO A 86 -15.14 15.13 -13.22
N ALA A 87 -15.89 14.31 -12.45
CA ALA A 87 -15.38 13.04 -11.93
C ALA A 87 -15.51 11.87 -12.93
N GLN A 88 -16.21 12.07 -14.05
CA GLN A 88 -16.56 10.98 -14.96
C GLN A 88 -15.42 10.53 -15.86
N ASP A 89 -14.48 11.42 -16.20
CA ASP A 89 -13.36 11.13 -17.11
C ASP A 89 -12.13 10.54 -16.42
N MET A 90 -12.15 10.42 -15.09
CA MET A 90 -11.01 9.92 -14.33
C MET A 90 -10.77 8.43 -14.62
N PRO A 91 -9.52 7.98 -14.83
CA PRO A 91 -9.25 6.57 -15.05
C PRO A 91 -9.50 5.71 -13.80
N VAL A 92 -10.04 4.51 -14.00
CA VAL A 92 -10.37 3.57 -12.91
C VAL A 92 -9.15 3.10 -12.11
N SER A 93 -7.95 3.26 -12.66
CA SER A 93 -6.67 2.96 -11.99
C SER A 93 -6.49 3.74 -10.69
N HIS A 94 -7.11 4.93 -10.57
CA HIS A 94 -7.00 5.77 -9.38
C HIS A 94 -7.82 5.27 -8.20
N LEU A 95 -8.84 4.43 -8.45
CA LEU A 95 -9.64 3.81 -7.38
C LEU A 95 -8.87 2.71 -6.61
N ARG A 96 -7.61 2.43 -6.95
CA ARG A 96 -6.75 1.43 -6.28
C ARG A 96 -7.45 0.10 -6.03
N LEU A 97 -8.23 -0.37 -7.00
CA LEU A 97 -9.00 -1.61 -6.92
C LEU A 97 -8.08 -2.83 -6.87
N SER A 98 -8.57 -3.93 -6.30
CA SER A 98 -7.86 -5.20 -6.34
C SER A 98 -7.53 -5.61 -7.77
N VAL A 99 -6.42 -6.34 -7.95
CA VAL A 99 -5.98 -6.85 -9.27
C VAL A 99 -7.11 -7.57 -10.01
N ARG A 100 -7.97 -8.28 -9.29
CA ARG A 100 -9.15 -8.97 -9.84
C ARG A 100 -10.17 -7.99 -10.41
N ALA A 101 -10.55 -6.96 -9.65
CA ALA A 101 -11.46 -5.93 -10.11
C ALA A 101 -10.86 -5.14 -11.28
N THR A 102 -9.59 -4.70 -11.17
CA THR A 102 -8.89 -3.96 -12.25
C THR A 102 -8.81 -4.77 -13.54
N ASN A 103 -8.49 -6.07 -13.47
CA ASN A 103 -8.42 -6.93 -14.65
C ASN A 103 -9.78 -7.16 -15.31
N VAL A 104 -10.84 -7.29 -14.51
CA VAL A 104 -12.21 -7.42 -15.04
C VAL A 104 -12.64 -6.13 -15.73
N LEU A 105 -12.41 -4.99 -15.11
CA LEU A 105 -12.75 -3.68 -15.68
C LEU A 105 -11.97 -3.41 -16.97
N GLY A 106 -10.68 -3.77 -17.02
CA GLY A 106 -9.89 -3.71 -18.24
C GLY A 106 -10.45 -4.57 -19.38
N ARG A 107 -10.95 -5.78 -19.09
CA ARG A 107 -11.61 -6.65 -20.09
C ARG A 107 -12.95 -6.09 -20.56
N MET A 108 -13.69 -5.45 -19.68
CA MET A 108 -14.93 -4.75 -20.03
C MET A 108 -14.69 -3.42 -20.73
N LYS A 109 -13.43 -3.02 -20.97
CA LYS A 109 -13.03 -1.73 -21.53
C LYS A 109 -13.59 -0.53 -20.75
N ILE A 110 -13.86 -0.71 -19.46
CA ILE A 110 -14.26 0.38 -18.56
C ILE A 110 -12.98 1.12 -18.20
N ALA A 111 -12.79 2.29 -18.81
CA ALA A 111 -11.60 3.10 -18.62
C ALA A 111 -11.80 4.16 -17.55
N THR A 112 -13.04 4.62 -17.33
CA THR A 112 -13.31 5.77 -16.46
C THR A 112 -14.25 5.49 -15.28
N VAL A 113 -14.18 6.32 -14.25
CA VAL A 113 -15.03 6.25 -13.06
C VAL A 113 -16.50 6.54 -13.40
N GLY A 114 -16.77 7.41 -14.38
CA GLY A 114 -18.14 7.66 -14.85
C GLY A 114 -18.77 6.43 -15.50
N GLN A 115 -18.02 5.75 -16.37
CA GLN A 115 -18.43 4.49 -16.98
C GLN A 115 -18.67 3.40 -15.92
N LEU A 116 -17.83 3.35 -14.89
CA LEU A 116 -17.97 2.41 -13.78
C LEU A 116 -19.18 2.72 -12.88
N ALA A 117 -19.47 3.99 -12.64
CA ALA A 117 -20.63 4.42 -11.86
C ALA A 117 -21.94 4.09 -12.58
N GLY A 118 -21.97 4.21 -13.92
CA GLY A 118 -23.13 3.85 -14.76
C GLY A 118 -23.28 2.35 -15.05
N ALA A 119 -22.25 1.53 -14.82
CA ALA A 119 -22.34 0.08 -15.04
C ALA A 119 -23.34 -0.56 -14.05
N SER A 120 -24.17 -1.52 -14.50
CA SER A 120 -25.13 -2.22 -13.64
C SER A 120 -24.45 -3.31 -12.79
N ASP A 121 -24.95 -3.52 -11.57
CA ASP A 121 -24.44 -4.56 -10.66
C ASP A 121 -24.54 -5.96 -11.27
N LEU A 122 -25.63 -6.22 -12.00
CA LEU A 122 -25.85 -7.46 -12.73
C LEU A 122 -24.84 -7.64 -13.87
N GLY A 123 -24.55 -6.58 -14.63
CA GLY A 123 -23.56 -6.62 -15.71
C GLY A 123 -22.16 -6.93 -15.19
N LEU A 124 -21.79 -6.38 -14.04
CA LEU A 124 -20.50 -6.67 -13.39
C LEU A 124 -20.45 -8.11 -12.84
N LEU A 125 -21.51 -8.60 -12.20
CA LEU A 125 -21.57 -9.96 -11.65
C LEU A 125 -21.61 -11.06 -12.71
N ASN A 126 -22.10 -10.77 -13.92
CA ASN A 126 -22.16 -11.74 -15.01
C ASN A 126 -20.78 -12.02 -15.65
N VAL A 127 -19.75 -11.25 -15.30
CA VAL A 127 -18.40 -11.46 -15.86
C VAL A 127 -17.70 -12.62 -15.18
N LYS A 128 -17.13 -13.51 -16.01
CA LYS A 128 -16.30 -14.62 -15.55
C LYS A 128 -15.19 -14.13 -14.64
N ASN A 129 -15.11 -14.71 -13.44
CA ASN A 129 -14.19 -14.33 -12.37
C ASN A 129 -14.45 -12.94 -11.76
N PHE A 130 -15.65 -12.38 -11.83
CA PHE A 130 -16.09 -11.29 -10.95
C PHE A 130 -17.06 -11.83 -9.89
N GLY A 131 -17.01 -11.34 -8.66
CA GLY A 131 -17.79 -11.90 -7.56
C GLY A 131 -18.31 -10.84 -6.61
N LYS A 132 -19.24 -11.21 -5.72
CA LYS A 132 -19.93 -10.31 -4.78
C LYS A 132 -18.97 -9.44 -3.95
N GLN A 133 -17.81 -9.98 -3.56
CA GLN A 133 -16.79 -9.24 -2.82
C GLN A 133 -16.08 -8.19 -3.68
N SER A 134 -15.80 -8.48 -4.94
CA SER A 134 -15.23 -7.50 -5.88
C SER A 134 -16.23 -6.42 -6.24
N LEU A 135 -17.52 -6.77 -6.39
CA LEU A 135 -18.59 -5.78 -6.57
C LEU A 135 -18.68 -4.83 -5.37
N ARG A 136 -18.70 -5.39 -4.16
CA ARG A 136 -18.73 -4.61 -2.92
C ARG A 136 -17.50 -3.70 -2.80
N GLU A 137 -16.31 -4.20 -3.11
CA GLU A 137 -15.08 -3.40 -3.13
C GLU A 137 -15.21 -2.23 -4.12
N VAL A 138 -15.65 -2.50 -5.35
CA VAL A 138 -15.84 -1.49 -6.40
C VAL A 138 -16.83 -0.43 -5.93
N ARG A 139 -18.02 -0.81 -5.47
CA ARG A 139 -19.06 0.13 -5.05
C ARG A 139 -18.66 0.95 -3.83
N LEU A 140 -18.02 0.34 -2.84
CA LEU A 140 -17.50 1.06 -1.67
C LEU A 140 -16.44 2.09 -2.06
N LYS A 141 -15.51 1.74 -2.96
CA LYS A 141 -14.49 2.68 -3.41
C LYS A 141 -15.05 3.77 -4.31
N VAL A 142 -16.00 3.46 -5.20
CA VAL A 142 -16.70 4.47 -6.00
C VAL A 142 -17.51 5.41 -5.10
N ALA A 143 -18.25 4.88 -4.12
CA ALA A 143 -18.99 5.70 -3.17
C ALA A 143 -18.08 6.55 -2.28
N SER A 144 -16.98 5.98 -1.78
CA SER A 144 -15.94 6.72 -1.04
C SER A 144 -15.32 7.80 -1.93
N PHE A 145 -15.12 7.52 -3.21
CA PHE A 145 -14.53 8.45 -4.17
C PHE A 145 -15.46 9.63 -4.46
N ILE A 146 -16.75 9.35 -4.69
CA ILE A 146 -17.79 10.36 -4.91
C ILE A 146 -18.00 11.22 -3.67
N SER A 147 -18.07 10.61 -2.48
CA SER A 147 -18.30 11.34 -1.22
C SER A 147 -17.09 12.15 -0.73
N THR A 148 -15.86 11.73 -1.04
CA THR A 148 -14.65 12.46 -0.62
C THR A 148 -14.37 13.67 -1.50
N GLY A 149 -14.91 13.71 -2.72
CA GLY A 149 -14.72 14.78 -3.69
C GLY A 149 -13.30 14.83 -4.27
N PHE A 150 -13.18 15.15 -5.56
CA PHE A 150 -11.88 15.42 -6.19
C PHE A 150 -11.68 16.93 -6.33
N VAL A 151 -10.42 17.37 -6.23
CA VAL A 151 -10.04 18.76 -6.47
C VAL A 151 -9.50 18.84 -7.88
N PHE A 152 -10.29 19.33 -8.84
CA PHE A 152 -9.74 19.77 -10.12
C PHE A 152 -9.14 21.16 -9.92
N TRP A 153 -7.81 21.22 -9.83
CA TRP A 153 -7.06 22.46 -9.66
C TRP A 153 -5.83 22.47 -10.58
N PRO A 154 -5.64 23.48 -11.46
CA PRO A 154 -6.42 24.72 -11.54
C PRO A 154 -7.71 24.51 -12.35
N ALA A 155 -8.86 24.87 -11.78
CA ALA A 155 -10.07 25.01 -12.57
C ALA A 155 -9.88 26.19 -13.54
N LYS A 156 -10.27 26.01 -14.82
CA LYS A 156 -10.21 27.07 -15.85
C LYS A 156 -11.04 28.29 -15.46
N GLU A 157 -12.05 28.10 -14.61
CA GLU A 157 -12.74 29.16 -13.90
C GLU A 157 -12.14 29.29 -12.50
N GLN A 158 -11.39 30.36 -12.27
CA GLN A 158 -10.90 30.75 -10.94
C GLN A 158 -12.05 31.31 -10.10
N THR A 159 -13.07 30.50 -9.82
CA THR A 159 -14.22 30.88 -9.02
C THR A 159 -14.04 30.34 -7.61
N GLY A 160 -13.58 31.19 -6.67
CA GLY A 160 -13.63 30.83 -5.24
C GLY A 160 -12.64 31.51 -4.29
N GLY A 161 -12.92 32.75 -3.88
CA GLY A 161 -12.53 33.28 -2.56
C GLY A 161 -11.04 33.48 -2.23
N GLN A 162 -10.78 34.25 -1.15
CA GLN A 162 -9.43 34.43 -0.60
C GLN A 162 -8.85 33.10 -0.07
N PRO A 163 -7.53 32.89 -0.16
CA PRO A 163 -6.92 31.63 0.23
C PRO A 163 -7.03 31.38 1.73
N SER A 164 -7.52 30.20 2.11
CA SER A 164 -7.65 29.79 3.51
C SER A 164 -6.29 29.79 4.22
N ARG A 165 -6.20 30.59 5.30
CA ARG A 165 -5.02 30.63 6.19
C ARG A 165 -4.67 29.26 6.75
N HIS A 166 -5.66 28.42 7.03
CA HIS A 166 -5.43 27.08 7.57
C HIS A 166 -4.71 26.17 6.56
N ILE A 167 -5.19 26.09 5.33
CA ILE A 167 -4.60 25.26 4.27
C ILE A 167 -3.19 25.74 3.95
N THR A 168 -2.99 27.06 3.86
CA THR A 168 -1.66 27.67 3.66
C THR A 168 -0.69 27.31 4.78
N ARG A 169 -1.16 27.30 6.04
CA ARG A 169 -0.36 26.88 7.19
C ARG A 169 0.03 25.39 7.12
N VAL A 170 -0.89 24.50 6.75
CA VAL A 170 -0.59 23.06 6.60
C VAL A 170 0.38 22.83 5.45
N ALA A 171 0.20 23.51 4.32
CA ALA A 171 1.10 23.43 3.18
C ALA A 171 2.52 23.89 3.56
N ARG A 172 2.65 25.00 4.30
CA ARG A 172 3.95 25.43 4.84
C ARG A 172 4.57 24.41 5.79
N LYS A 173 3.77 23.72 6.61
CA LYS A 173 4.26 22.64 7.49
C LYS A 173 4.78 21.46 6.65
N LEU A 174 4.03 21.02 5.63
CA LEU A 174 4.45 19.96 4.71
C LEU A 174 5.74 20.33 3.99
N ARG A 175 5.85 21.57 3.48
CA ARG A 175 7.05 22.10 2.84
C ARG A 175 8.29 22.05 3.73
N ARG A 176 8.14 22.32 5.04
CA ARG A 176 9.23 22.33 6.01
C ARG A 176 9.74 20.94 6.39
N LEU A 177 9.03 19.86 6.03
CA LEU A 177 9.53 18.51 6.29
C LEU A 177 10.79 18.27 5.46
N ARG A 178 11.89 17.86 6.13
CA ARG A 178 13.19 17.57 5.49
C ARG A 178 13.06 16.66 4.28
N ASN A 179 12.15 15.68 4.37
CA ASN A 179 12.02 14.62 3.38
C ASN A 179 10.86 14.83 2.39
N ALA A 180 10.16 15.98 2.40
CA ALA A 180 9.03 16.21 1.49
C ALA A 180 9.41 16.16 0.00
N LYS A 181 10.66 16.49 -0.34
CA LYS A 181 11.17 16.41 -1.72
C LYS A 181 11.33 14.94 -2.19
N ALA A 182 11.59 14.02 -1.26
CA ALA A 182 11.82 12.61 -1.57
C ALA A 182 10.52 11.84 -1.84
N VAL A 183 9.36 12.40 -1.48
CA VAL A 183 8.05 11.79 -1.71
C VAL A 183 7.58 12.16 -3.11
N LEU A 184 7.73 11.22 -4.04
CA LEU A 184 7.41 11.41 -5.46
C LEU A 184 5.92 11.13 -5.75
N ARG A 185 5.42 11.71 -6.85
CA ARG A 185 4.08 11.41 -7.39
C ARG A 185 3.92 9.95 -7.83
N ASP A 186 5.01 9.29 -8.21
CA ASP A 186 5.01 7.88 -8.62
C ASP A 186 5.18 6.90 -7.45
N ASP A 187 5.24 7.41 -6.20
CA ASP A 187 5.36 6.55 -5.03
C ASP A 187 4.11 5.67 -4.86
N PRO A 188 4.24 4.33 -4.72
CA PRO A 188 3.08 3.44 -4.61
C PRO A 188 2.18 3.73 -3.41
N ARG A 189 2.74 4.25 -2.31
CA ARG A 189 1.99 4.55 -1.09
C ARG A 189 1.42 5.95 -1.14
N PHE A 190 2.25 6.95 -1.46
CA PHE A 190 1.88 8.37 -1.32
C PHE A 190 1.44 9.04 -2.61
N GLY A 191 1.78 8.48 -3.76
CA GLY A 191 1.60 9.11 -5.07
C GLY A 191 0.16 9.51 -5.38
N HIS A 192 -0.81 8.67 -4.98
CA HIS A 192 -2.23 8.99 -5.15
C HIS A 192 -2.65 10.26 -4.40
N LEU A 193 -2.14 10.50 -3.20
CA LEU A 193 -2.49 11.69 -2.43
C LEU A 193 -2.00 12.96 -3.11
N ILE A 194 -0.85 12.90 -3.78
CA ILE A 194 -0.32 14.01 -4.58
C ILE A 194 -1.16 14.20 -5.83
N HIS A 195 -1.47 13.09 -6.52
CA HIS A 195 -2.26 13.15 -7.76
C HIS A 195 -3.70 13.64 -7.52
N GLU A 196 -4.32 13.23 -6.42
CA GLU A 196 -5.69 13.60 -6.04
C GLU A 196 -5.86 15.06 -5.63
N MET A 197 -4.77 15.77 -5.37
CA MET A 197 -4.80 17.22 -5.18
C MET A 197 -5.03 17.99 -6.49
N GLY A 198 -4.97 17.30 -7.64
CA GLY A 198 -5.11 17.89 -8.98
C GLY A 198 -3.88 18.67 -9.46
N LEU A 199 -2.85 18.81 -8.63
CA LEU A 199 -1.66 19.60 -8.94
C LEU A 199 -0.71 18.82 -9.86
N GLU A 200 -0.17 19.49 -10.89
CA GLU A 200 0.95 19.00 -11.71
C GLU A 200 2.29 19.08 -10.95
N ALA A 201 2.32 18.49 -9.76
CA ALA A 201 3.48 18.42 -8.89
C ALA A 201 4.21 17.08 -9.05
N LYS A 202 5.54 17.13 -9.20
CA LYS A 202 6.39 15.94 -9.27
C LYS A 202 6.62 15.30 -7.90
N ASN A 203 6.52 16.08 -6.82
CA ASN A 203 6.76 15.63 -5.45
C ASN A 203 5.91 16.40 -4.43
N ALA A 204 5.85 15.89 -3.19
CA ALA A 204 5.05 16.48 -2.12
C ALA A 204 5.49 17.91 -1.75
N ARG A 205 6.79 18.23 -1.87
CA ARG A 205 7.30 19.59 -1.62
C ARG A 205 6.78 20.58 -2.66
N GLN A 206 6.84 20.22 -3.94
CA GLN A 206 6.32 21.05 -5.03
C GLN A 206 4.81 21.25 -4.89
N ALA A 207 4.06 20.20 -4.55
CA ALA A 207 2.63 20.31 -4.26
C ALA A 207 2.38 21.29 -3.11
N ALA A 208 3.14 21.17 -2.02
CA ALA A 208 3.05 22.08 -0.88
C ALA A 208 3.42 23.53 -1.23
N ASP A 209 4.41 23.75 -2.09
CA ASP A 209 4.80 25.07 -2.58
C ASP A 209 3.68 25.71 -3.42
N MET A 210 3.13 24.96 -4.39
CA MET A 210 2.01 25.42 -5.22
C MET A 210 0.79 25.78 -4.38
N ILE A 211 0.48 24.98 -3.35
CA ILE A 211 -0.61 25.28 -2.43
C ILE A 211 -0.26 26.51 -1.58
N ALA A 212 0.97 26.64 -1.07
CA ALA A 212 1.34 27.74 -0.19
C ALA A 212 1.38 29.11 -0.88
N THR A 213 1.61 29.16 -2.20
CA THR A 213 1.69 30.39 -3.00
C THR A 213 0.42 30.68 -3.81
N ARG A 214 -0.61 29.83 -3.70
CA ARG A 214 -1.85 29.98 -4.46
C ARG A 214 -2.55 31.31 -4.13
N LYS A 215 -3.15 31.91 -5.17
CA LYS A 215 -3.90 33.16 -5.06
C LYS A 215 -5.36 32.95 -4.66
N VAL A 216 -5.95 31.82 -5.03
CA VAL A 216 -7.37 31.49 -4.88
C VAL A 216 -7.48 30.05 -4.37
N ASP A 217 -8.56 29.71 -3.67
CA ASP A 217 -8.87 28.33 -3.27
C ASP A 217 -9.80 27.66 -4.31
N PRO A 218 -9.79 26.33 -4.43
CA PRO A 218 -10.81 25.65 -5.23
C PRO A 218 -12.20 25.89 -4.64
N ALA A 219 -13.25 25.86 -5.48
CA ALA A 219 -14.65 26.08 -5.09
C ALA A 219 -15.08 25.27 -3.84
N ASN A 220 -14.56 24.04 -3.69
CA ASN A 220 -14.63 23.29 -2.45
C ASN A 220 -13.22 22.99 -1.89
N PRO A 221 -12.76 23.69 -0.83
CA PRO A 221 -11.42 23.50 -0.28
C PRO A 221 -11.28 22.29 0.66
N GLN A 222 -12.38 21.64 1.06
CA GLN A 222 -12.34 20.55 2.05
C GLN A 222 -11.58 19.30 1.57
N PRO A 223 -11.79 18.80 0.33
CA PRO A 223 -11.05 17.64 -0.16
C PRO A 223 -9.55 17.93 -0.26
N LEU A 224 -9.17 19.14 -0.70
CA LEU A 224 -7.77 19.57 -0.76
C LEU A 224 -7.14 19.53 0.64
N ASN A 225 -7.83 20.12 1.63
CA ASN A 225 -7.35 20.14 3.00
C ASN A 225 -7.19 18.72 3.57
N ARG A 226 -8.18 17.84 3.34
CA ARG A 226 -8.14 16.45 3.79
C ARG A 226 -6.95 15.70 3.19
N ARG A 227 -6.76 15.75 1.86
CA ARG A 227 -5.63 15.10 1.19
C ARG A 227 -4.28 15.63 1.66
N LEU A 228 -4.19 16.95 1.89
CA LEU A 228 -2.98 17.58 2.40
C LEU A 228 -2.64 17.12 3.82
N ILE A 229 -3.64 17.02 4.69
CA ILE A 229 -3.50 16.50 6.05
C ILE A 229 -3.13 15.01 6.03
N ASP A 230 -3.80 14.21 5.20
CA ASP A 230 -3.54 12.78 5.07
C ASP A 230 -2.12 12.52 4.56
N LEU A 231 -1.67 13.26 3.54
CA LEU A 231 -0.30 13.18 3.04
C LEU A 231 0.71 13.56 4.13
N PHE A 232 0.47 14.66 4.84
CA PHE A 232 1.34 15.09 5.93
C PHE A 232 1.46 14.03 7.03
N ARG A 233 0.32 13.47 7.49
CA ARG A 233 0.29 12.42 8.51
C ARG A 233 0.97 11.14 8.02
N ALA A 234 0.72 10.72 6.79
CA ALA A 234 1.30 9.52 6.21
C ALA A 234 2.82 9.59 6.12
N ILE A 235 3.37 10.73 5.66
CA ILE A 235 4.83 10.97 5.60
C ILE A 235 5.45 10.93 7.00
N GLN A 236 4.79 11.55 7.99
CA GLN A 236 5.28 11.55 9.36
C GLN A 236 5.21 10.17 10.03
N ALA A 237 4.19 9.37 9.74
CA ALA A 237 4.06 8.01 10.22
C ALA A 237 5.12 7.10 9.60
N ALA A 238 5.40 7.25 8.30
CA ALA A 238 6.41 6.46 7.59
C ALA A 238 7.83 6.62 8.19
N GLY A 239 8.15 7.76 8.80
CA GLY A 239 9.44 7.96 9.46
C GLY A 239 9.59 7.33 10.86
N ARG A 240 8.52 6.74 11.40
CA ARG A 240 8.45 6.20 12.78
C ARG A 240 8.22 4.69 12.85
N VAL A 241 8.11 4.02 11.70
CA VAL A 241 7.96 2.57 11.64
C VAL A 241 9.32 1.87 11.64
N SER A 242 9.33 0.55 11.85
CA SER A 242 10.53 -0.26 11.64
C SER A 242 10.79 -0.48 10.16
N LEU A 243 12.01 -0.92 9.81
CA LEU A 243 12.41 -1.22 8.44
C LEU A 243 11.48 -2.26 7.79
N GLU A 244 11.14 -3.34 8.50
CA GLU A 244 10.29 -4.41 7.97
C GLU A 244 8.88 -3.89 7.69
N ALA A 245 8.35 -3.02 8.56
CA ALA A 245 7.05 -2.39 8.37
C ALA A 245 7.06 -1.40 7.19
N GLU A 246 8.16 -0.65 7.02
CA GLU A 246 8.36 0.23 5.88
C GLU A 246 8.37 -0.58 4.57
N LEU A 247 9.18 -1.64 4.47
CA LEU A 247 9.27 -2.51 3.32
C LEU A 247 7.95 -3.26 3.06
N TRP A 248 7.27 -3.72 4.11
CA TRP A 248 5.95 -4.36 4.02
C TRP A 248 4.90 -3.44 3.39
N SER A 249 4.88 -2.16 3.77
CA SER A 249 3.91 -1.20 3.21
C SER A 249 4.13 -0.91 1.73
N LEU A 250 5.33 -1.14 1.18
CA LEU A 250 5.55 -1.06 -0.28
C LEU A 250 4.82 -2.16 -1.06
N THR A 251 4.46 -3.25 -0.38
CA THR A 251 3.69 -4.34 -0.97
C THR A 251 2.19 -4.08 -0.96
N ASP A 252 1.74 -2.95 -0.40
CA ASP A 252 0.34 -2.55 -0.42
C ASP A 252 -0.15 -2.45 -1.88
N GLY A 253 -1.22 -3.18 -2.19
CA GLY A 253 -1.80 -3.22 -3.53
C GLY A 253 -1.20 -4.26 -4.50
N LEU A 254 -0.13 -5.00 -4.12
CA LEU A 254 0.48 -6.02 -5.00
C LEU A 254 -0.25 -7.37 -5.02
N GLY A 255 -1.32 -7.52 -4.22
CA GLY A 255 -2.18 -8.70 -4.20
C GLY A 255 -2.74 -8.99 -2.81
N SER A 256 -3.09 -10.26 -2.58
CA SER A 256 -3.50 -10.76 -1.27
C SER A 256 -2.33 -10.76 -0.28
N ASP A 257 -2.64 -10.79 1.02
CA ASP A 257 -1.63 -10.84 2.08
C ASP A 257 -0.68 -12.05 1.95
N ARG A 258 -1.20 -13.18 1.46
CA ARG A 258 -0.37 -14.35 1.11
C ARG A 258 0.69 -14.02 0.05
N ASN A 259 0.32 -13.32 -1.03
CA ASN A 259 1.28 -12.96 -2.08
C ASN A 259 2.32 -11.97 -1.56
N ARG A 260 1.91 -11.05 -0.68
CA ARG A 260 2.80 -10.08 -0.04
C ARG A 260 3.82 -10.77 0.86
N GLN A 261 3.38 -11.74 1.66
CA GLN A 261 4.27 -12.60 2.46
C GLN A 261 5.25 -13.40 1.59
N ILE A 262 4.80 -13.93 0.44
CA ILE A 262 5.69 -14.62 -0.51
C ILE A 262 6.82 -13.69 -0.99
N ILE A 263 6.50 -12.44 -1.37
CA ILE A 263 7.49 -11.45 -1.82
C ILE A 263 8.49 -11.14 -0.71
N VAL A 264 7.98 -10.83 0.48
CA VAL A 264 8.78 -10.40 1.63
C VAL A 264 9.70 -11.53 2.12
N SER A 265 9.21 -12.77 2.20
CA SER A 265 10.04 -13.93 2.54
C SER A 265 11.06 -14.29 1.46
N ARG A 266 10.78 -14.00 0.18
CA ARG A 266 11.75 -14.22 -0.91
C ARG A 266 12.90 -13.22 -0.83
N LEU A 267 12.60 -11.96 -0.53
CA LEU A 267 13.57 -10.86 -0.52
C LEU A 267 14.22 -10.64 0.85
N GLY A 268 13.83 -11.38 1.89
CA GLY A 268 14.34 -11.18 3.25
C GLY A 268 13.87 -9.89 3.93
N TRP A 269 12.79 -9.27 3.43
CA TRP A 269 12.26 -8.03 3.98
C TRP A 269 11.60 -8.19 5.34
N ASP A 270 11.40 -9.44 5.80
CA ASP A 270 10.94 -9.79 7.16
C ASP A 270 12.10 -9.86 8.17
N GLY A 271 13.32 -9.49 7.77
CA GLY A 271 14.53 -9.57 8.58
C GLY A 271 15.13 -10.96 8.65
N ARG A 272 14.58 -11.93 7.92
CA ARG A 272 15.18 -13.26 7.78
C ARG A 272 16.05 -13.28 6.51
N PRO A 273 17.03 -14.19 6.43
CA PRO A 273 17.80 -14.36 5.21
C PRO A 273 16.90 -14.63 4.00
N PRO A 274 17.24 -14.09 2.82
CA PRO A 274 16.46 -14.28 1.60
C PRO A 274 16.38 -15.77 1.25
N ARG A 275 15.19 -16.22 0.87
CA ARG A 275 14.94 -17.63 0.53
C ARG A 275 15.00 -17.86 -0.97
N THR A 276 15.27 -19.10 -1.40
CA THR A 276 15.17 -19.46 -2.82
C THR A 276 13.71 -19.53 -3.27
N LEU A 277 13.47 -19.39 -4.59
CA LEU A 277 12.12 -19.54 -5.16
C LEU A 277 11.51 -20.91 -4.87
N GLU A 278 12.34 -21.95 -4.84
CA GLU A 278 11.94 -23.33 -4.56
C GLU A 278 11.53 -23.52 -3.10
N SER A 279 12.34 -23.01 -2.16
CA SER A 279 12.04 -23.05 -0.73
C SER A 279 10.73 -22.32 -0.40
N VAL A 280 10.51 -21.15 -1.01
CA VAL A 280 9.25 -20.41 -0.84
C VAL A 280 8.09 -21.16 -1.50
N GLY A 281 8.30 -21.75 -2.67
CA GLY A 281 7.29 -22.54 -3.38
C GLY A 281 6.78 -23.71 -2.54
N GLN A 282 7.70 -24.52 -2.01
CA GLN A 282 7.38 -25.63 -1.12
C GLN A 282 6.61 -25.17 0.12
N ARG A 283 7.08 -24.12 0.79
CA ARG A 283 6.46 -23.60 2.02
C ARG A 283 5.01 -23.17 1.82
N TYR A 284 4.70 -22.56 0.68
CA TYR A 284 3.35 -22.09 0.37
C TYR A 284 2.56 -23.06 -0.51
N GLY A 285 3.07 -24.26 -0.81
CA GLY A 285 2.39 -25.25 -1.66
C GLY A 285 2.11 -24.75 -3.09
N ILE A 286 3.05 -24.01 -3.68
CA ILE A 286 2.94 -23.47 -5.05
C ILE A 286 4.21 -23.75 -5.85
N THR A 287 4.09 -23.75 -7.18
CA THR A 287 5.24 -24.00 -8.06
C THR A 287 6.27 -22.86 -7.99
N ARG A 288 7.54 -23.19 -8.24
CA ARG A 288 8.64 -22.22 -8.36
C ARG A 288 8.29 -21.09 -9.34
N GLU A 289 7.71 -21.43 -10.48
CA GLU A 289 7.31 -20.45 -11.50
C GLU A 289 6.21 -19.52 -11.00
N ARG A 290 5.27 -20.02 -10.18
CA ARG A 290 4.26 -19.16 -9.57
C ARG A 290 4.85 -18.16 -8.59
N VAL A 291 5.84 -18.57 -7.79
CA VAL A 291 6.59 -17.65 -6.91
C VAL A 291 7.26 -16.56 -7.74
N ARG A 292 7.95 -16.94 -8.83
CA ARG A 292 8.61 -15.99 -9.74
C ARG A 292 7.62 -14.95 -10.27
N GLN A 293 6.47 -15.38 -10.81
CA GLN A 293 5.41 -14.50 -11.33
C GLN A 293 4.83 -13.55 -10.27
N ILE A 294 4.81 -13.94 -9.00
CA ILE A 294 4.36 -13.06 -7.92
C ILE A 294 5.43 -12.01 -7.65
N CYS A 295 6.71 -12.41 -7.61
CA CYS A 295 7.84 -11.52 -7.35
C CYS A 295 8.05 -10.48 -8.46
N THR A 296 7.79 -10.78 -9.73
CA THR A 296 7.97 -9.78 -10.82
C THR A 296 7.13 -8.51 -10.63
N ARG A 297 6.08 -8.55 -9.81
CA ARG A 297 5.26 -7.38 -9.50
C ARG A 297 6.00 -6.30 -8.70
N ILE A 298 6.99 -6.69 -7.89
CA ILE A 298 7.75 -5.76 -7.05
C ILE A 298 8.73 -4.92 -7.88
N GLU A 299 9.15 -5.41 -9.06
CA GLU A 299 10.14 -4.74 -9.91
C GLU A 299 9.69 -3.34 -10.31
N ARG A 300 8.38 -3.14 -10.55
CA ARG A 300 7.81 -1.81 -10.86
C ARG A 300 7.93 -0.85 -9.67
N VAL A 301 7.72 -1.36 -8.46
CA VAL A 301 7.84 -0.60 -7.21
C VAL A 301 9.31 -0.25 -6.92
N GLN A 302 10.24 -1.14 -7.24
CA GLN A 302 11.67 -0.84 -7.14
C GLN A 302 12.08 0.29 -8.10
N LYS A 303 11.57 0.26 -9.34
CA LYS A 303 11.84 1.29 -10.35
C LYS A 303 11.25 2.66 -10.03
N SER A 304 10.16 2.74 -9.26
CA SER A 304 9.49 4.01 -8.92
C SER A 304 10.22 4.85 -7.86
N LYS A 305 11.41 4.42 -7.39
CA LYS A 305 12.25 5.11 -6.38
C LYS A 305 11.43 5.61 -5.18
N PRO A 306 10.77 4.69 -4.45
CA PRO A 306 9.86 5.05 -3.38
C PRO A 306 10.60 5.76 -2.25
N PHE A 307 9.84 6.57 -1.51
CA PHE A 307 10.32 7.24 -0.31
C PHE A 307 10.59 6.19 0.78
N LEU A 308 11.82 6.06 1.27
CA LEU A 308 12.24 5.03 2.24
C LEU A 308 12.99 5.66 3.43
N PRO A 309 12.31 6.47 4.28
CA PRO A 309 12.97 7.21 5.36
C PRO A 309 13.70 6.36 6.39
N VAL A 310 13.25 5.14 6.68
CA VAL A 310 13.90 4.27 7.67
C VAL A 310 15.15 3.66 7.07
N LEU A 311 15.06 3.08 5.87
CA LEU A 311 16.22 2.57 5.14
C LEU A 311 17.29 3.67 4.95
N ASP A 312 16.90 4.84 4.44
CA ASP A 312 17.83 5.95 4.19
C ASP A 312 18.51 6.42 5.50
N ARG A 313 17.81 6.34 6.64
CA ARG A 313 18.38 6.63 7.96
C ARG A 313 19.37 5.55 8.39
N ILE A 314 19.01 4.27 8.25
CA ILE A 314 19.88 3.15 8.61
C ILE A 314 21.17 3.21 7.81
N LEU A 315 21.09 3.40 6.48
CA LEU A 315 22.27 3.51 5.61
C LEU A 315 23.18 4.67 6.03
N LYS A 316 22.60 5.80 6.44
CA LYS A 316 23.37 6.94 6.95
C LYS A 316 24.04 6.64 8.29
N ILE A 317 23.35 5.96 9.21
CA ILE A 317 23.91 5.55 10.50
C ILE A 317 25.03 4.53 10.28
N ALA A 318 24.84 3.55 9.39
CA ALA A 318 25.85 2.55 9.04
C ALA A 318 27.11 3.20 8.48
N ALA A 319 26.96 4.11 7.52
CA ALA A 319 28.08 4.84 6.95
C ALA A 319 28.82 5.72 7.98
N ALA A 320 28.12 6.24 9.00
CA ALA A 320 28.72 7.05 10.06
C ALA A 320 29.33 6.20 11.20
N ALA A 321 28.84 4.98 11.40
CA ALA A 321 29.35 4.04 12.41
C ALA A 321 30.54 3.21 11.91
N ALA A 322 30.74 3.13 10.59
CA ALA A 322 31.88 2.45 10.01
C ALA A 322 33.21 3.14 10.42
N PRO A 323 34.23 2.39 10.87
CA PRO A 323 34.34 0.93 10.91
C PRO A 323 33.67 0.29 12.14
N THR A 324 32.88 -0.77 11.94
CA THR A 324 32.22 -1.50 13.05
C THR A 324 31.95 -2.95 12.68
N LEU A 325 31.79 -3.84 13.67
CA LEU A 325 31.35 -5.22 13.43
C LEU A 325 29.89 -5.23 12.95
N ALA A 326 29.61 -6.03 11.94
CA ALA A 326 28.26 -6.19 11.39
C ALA A 326 27.28 -6.61 12.49
N ASP A 327 27.63 -7.64 13.27
CA ASP A 327 26.75 -8.20 14.31
C ASP A 327 26.44 -7.19 15.43
N ASP A 328 27.41 -6.32 15.78
CA ASP A 328 27.19 -5.28 16.80
C ASP A 328 26.32 -4.16 16.25
N PHE A 329 26.49 -3.81 14.97
CA PHE A 329 25.62 -2.87 14.30
C PHE A 329 24.19 -3.42 14.17
N GLU A 330 24.00 -4.70 13.84
CA GLU A 330 22.69 -5.36 13.79
C GLU A 330 21.99 -5.33 15.16
N LYS A 331 22.72 -5.59 16.25
CA LYS A 331 22.20 -5.44 17.63
C LYS A 331 21.85 -3.99 17.95
N GLU A 332 22.64 -3.03 17.48
CA GLU A 332 22.39 -1.61 17.69
C GLU A 332 21.12 -1.14 16.96
N LEU A 333 20.84 -1.65 15.75
CA LEU A 333 19.58 -1.38 15.03
C LEU A 333 18.37 -1.85 15.83
N LEU A 334 18.47 -3.04 16.44
CA LEU A 334 17.43 -3.60 17.29
C LEU A 334 17.23 -2.76 18.56
N ARG A 335 18.32 -2.39 19.25
CA ARG A 335 18.26 -1.51 20.45
C ARG A 335 17.61 -0.16 20.16
N ARG A 336 17.86 0.42 18.99
CA ARG A 336 17.24 1.68 18.54
C ARG A 336 15.81 1.51 18.00
N SER A 337 15.27 0.29 18.03
CA SER A 337 13.94 -0.04 17.46
C SER A 337 13.78 0.34 15.99
N LEU A 338 14.89 0.35 15.22
CA LEU A 338 14.85 0.59 13.77
C LEU A 338 14.44 -0.67 13.01
N THR A 339 14.68 -1.85 13.60
CA THR A 339 14.24 -3.16 13.13
C THR A 339 13.44 -3.85 14.24
N ARG A 340 12.57 -4.80 13.87
CA ARG A 340 11.82 -5.66 14.81
C ARG A 340 12.61 -6.90 15.20
N ALA A 341 13.47 -7.37 14.31
CA ALA A 341 14.35 -8.51 14.53
C ALA A 341 15.80 -8.14 14.15
N THR A 342 16.73 -9.05 14.41
CA THR A 342 18.08 -8.97 13.82
C THR A 342 17.93 -9.00 12.30
N PHE A 343 18.32 -7.91 11.65
CA PHE A 343 18.19 -7.76 10.21
C PHE A 343 19.59 -7.84 9.61
N ASP A 344 19.81 -8.88 8.82
CA ASP A 344 21.09 -9.16 8.19
C ASP A 344 21.56 -8.00 7.29
N LEU A 345 22.79 -7.52 7.49
CA LEU A 345 23.31 -6.37 6.76
C LEU A 345 23.58 -6.65 5.28
N ASP A 346 23.91 -7.88 4.92
CA ASP A 346 24.08 -8.26 3.51
C ASP A 346 22.73 -8.11 2.78
N THR A 347 21.67 -8.62 3.39
CA THR A 347 20.28 -8.41 2.92
C THR A 347 19.92 -6.92 2.86
N LEU A 348 20.32 -6.10 3.83
CA LEU A 348 20.08 -4.65 3.83
C LEU A 348 20.73 -3.95 2.63
N VAL A 349 21.97 -4.33 2.30
CA VAL A 349 22.70 -3.81 1.14
C VAL A 349 22.00 -4.24 -0.16
N GLU A 350 21.57 -5.50 -0.26
CA GLU A 350 20.77 -5.97 -1.41
C GLU A 350 19.47 -5.17 -1.58
N VAL A 351 18.75 -4.91 -0.47
CA VAL A 351 17.53 -4.07 -0.48
C VAL A 351 17.88 -2.67 -0.97
N ALA A 352 18.94 -2.05 -0.44
CA ALA A 352 19.38 -0.72 -0.83
C ALA A 352 19.68 -0.65 -2.34
N HIS A 353 20.44 -1.59 -2.88
CA HIS A 353 20.76 -1.67 -4.30
C HIS A 353 19.51 -1.92 -5.15
N GLY A 354 18.60 -2.78 -4.69
CA GLY A 354 17.31 -3.05 -5.35
C GLY A 354 16.43 -1.81 -5.51
N PHE A 355 16.56 -0.81 -4.62
CA PHE A 355 15.89 0.49 -4.74
C PHE A 355 16.77 1.59 -5.35
N GLY A 356 17.96 1.24 -5.85
CA GLY A 356 18.91 2.18 -6.45
C GLY A 356 19.51 3.17 -5.44
N ARG A 357 19.62 2.80 -4.16
CA ARG A 357 20.31 3.57 -3.13
C ARG A 357 21.80 3.29 -3.17
N LYS A 358 22.61 4.33 -3.03
CA LYS A 358 24.06 4.21 -2.93
C LYS A 358 24.44 3.87 -1.48
N THR A 359 25.21 2.81 -1.30
CA THR A 359 25.82 2.45 -0.03
C THR A 359 27.24 3.01 0.00
N ASN A 360 27.56 3.83 1.01
CA ASN A 360 28.90 4.41 1.18
C ASN A 360 29.80 3.52 2.06
N PHE A 361 29.39 2.27 2.27
CA PHE A 361 30.12 1.26 3.01
C PHE A 361 30.01 -0.09 2.26
N THR A 362 30.97 -0.96 2.51
CA THR A 362 31.03 -2.36 2.10
C THR A 362 31.06 -3.25 3.35
N ILE A 363 30.68 -4.51 3.19
CA ILE A 363 30.78 -5.52 4.24
C ILE A 363 31.87 -6.49 3.78
N GLU A 364 32.90 -6.65 4.60
CA GLU A 364 34.04 -7.51 4.31
C GLU A 364 34.16 -8.59 5.38
N ALA A 365 34.46 -9.82 4.94
CA ALA A 365 34.73 -10.93 5.82
C ALA A 365 36.22 -10.93 6.19
N LEU A 366 36.54 -10.42 7.37
CA LEU A 366 37.90 -10.41 7.91
C LEU A 366 37.98 -11.48 9.01
N HIS A 367 38.72 -12.56 8.74
CA HIS A 367 39.00 -13.64 9.69
C HIS A 367 37.76 -14.28 10.32
N GLY A 368 36.75 -14.53 9.48
CA GLY A 368 35.49 -15.15 9.90
C GLY A 368 34.51 -14.20 10.61
N ARG A 369 34.86 -12.90 10.75
CA ARG A 369 33.95 -11.86 11.24
C ARG A 369 33.59 -10.89 10.11
N ARG A 370 32.35 -10.44 10.10
CA ARG A 370 31.85 -9.45 9.13
C ARG A 370 32.07 -8.04 9.66
N VAL A 371 32.76 -7.20 8.91
CA VAL A 371 33.09 -5.83 9.28
C VAL A 371 32.49 -4.86 8.27
N VAL A 372 31.83 -3.82 8.76
CA VAL A 372 31.31 -2.72 7.94
C VAL A 372 32.43 -1.71 7.76
N VAL A 373 32.85 -1.50 6.51
CA VAL A 373 34.00 -0.67 6.14
C VAL A 373 33.54 0.46 5.22
N PRO A 374 34.01 1.71 5.36
CA PRO A 374 33.69 2.76 4.39
C PRO A 374 34.20 2.38 3.00
N SER A 375 33.39 2.55 1.95
CA SER A 375 33.75 2.12 0.58
C SER A 375 35.01 2.81 0.02
N THR A 376 35.38 3.96 0.56
CA THR A 376 36.61 4.67 0.21
C THR A 376 37.88 4.05 0.79
N ARG A 377 37.74 3.21 1.83
CA ARG A 377 38.83 2.69 2.66
C ARG A 377 38.90 1.15 2.68
N SER A 378 38.19 0.44 1.80
CA SER A 378 38.22 -1.03 1.73
C SER A 378 39.65 -1.55 1.57
N HIS A 379 40.37 -1.06 0.56
CA HIS A 379 41.76 -1.45 0.28
C HIS A 379 42.73 -1.21 1.45
N LEU A 380 42.44 -0.23 2.33
CA LEU A 380 43.30 0.06 3.48
C LEU A 380 43.25 -1.04 4.54
N PHE A 381 42.14 -1.78 4.66
CA PHE A 381 42.04 -2.88 5.62
C PHE A 381 42.98 -4.03 5.27
N GLU A 382 42.98 -4.47 4.01
CA GLU A 382 43.89 -5.51 3.53
C GLU A 382 45.35 -5.05 3.65
N GLN A 383 45.67 -3.83 3.21
CA GLN A 383 47.03 -3.29 3.28
C GLN A 383 47.54 -3.18 4.73
N ILE A 384 46.71 -2.69 5.66
CA ILE A 384 47.07 -2.63 7.08
C ILE A 384 47.26 -4.04 7.63
N HIS A 385 46.38 -4.99 7.30
CA HIS A 385 46.52 -6.37 7.77
C HIS A 385 47.82 -7.03 7.26
N GLU A 386 48.11 -6.94 5.97
CA GLU A 386 49.33 -7.51 5.38
C GLU A 386 50.59 -6.88 5.97
N THR A 387 50.63 -5.55 6.04
CA THR A 387 51.79 -4.81 6.57
C THR A 387 52.00 -5.11 8.05
N ALA A 388 50.93 -5.10 8.85
CA ALA A 388 51.01 -5.36 10.28
C ALA A 388 51.45 -6.80 10.56
N THR A 389 50.93 -7.76 9.79
CA THR A 389 51.33 -9.17 9.90
C THR A 389 52.79 -9.37 9.48
N ALA A 390 53.25 -8.74 8.40
CA ALA A 390 54.63 -8.82 7.95
C ALA A 390 55.61 -8.21 8.98
N THR A 391 55.23 -7.09 9.59
CA THR A 391 56.07 -6.38 10.58
C THR A 391 56.16 -7.18 11.89
N VAL A 392 55.04 -7.71 12.39
CA VAL A 392 55.04 -8.59 13.57
C VAL A 392 55.77 -9.89 13.32
N ARG A 393 55.63 -10.52 12.15
CA ARG A 393 56.41 -11.73 11.82
C ARG A 393 57.92 -11.49 11.83
N ARG A 394 58.36 -10.28 11.46
CA ARG A 394 59.77 -9.95 11.36
C ARG A 394 60.38 -9.45 12.67
N TRP A 395 59.64 -8.67 13.46
CA TRP A 395 60.16 -7.94 14.63
C TRP A 395 59.44 -8.27 15.94
N GLY A 396 58.37 -9.07 15.91
CA GLY A 396 57.56 -9.43 17.08
C GLY A 396 56.55 -8.35 17.52
N VAL A 397 56.78 -7.09 17.20
CA VAL A 397 55.91 -5.94 17.53
C VAL A 397 55.80 -5.01 16.33
N ALA A 398 54.66 -4.32 16.18
CA ALA A 398 54.47 -3.26 15.17
C ALA A 398 54.01 -1.95 15.83
N ASN A 399 54.60 -0.83 15.43
CA ASN A 399 54.16 0.49 15.85
C ASN A 399 53.06 1.01 14.90
N VAL A 400 52.04 1.64 15.47
CA VAL A 400 50.94 2.28 14.73
C VAL A 400 51.46 3.37 13.79
N GLU A 401 52.50 4.12 14.18
CA GLU A 401 53.07 5.18 13.35
C GLU A 401 53.81 4.63 12.13
N ASP A 402 54.57 3.55 12.31
CA ASP A 402 55.27 2.87 11.20
C ASP A 402 54.26 2.24 10.24
N LEU A 403 53.19 1.66 10.77
CA LEU A 403 52.09 1.14 9.97
C LEU A 403 51.36 2.23 9.19
N ALA A 404 51.14 3.38 9.81
CA ALA A 404 50.53 4.53 9.17
C ALA A 404 51.41 5.06 8.02
N ALA A 405 52.73 5.16 8.25
CA ALA A 405 53.69 5.55 7.22
C ALA A 405 53.74 4.55 6.05
N ALA A 406 53.78 3.25 6.35
CA ALA A 406 53.84 2.18 5.35
C ALA A 406 52.56 2.05 4.51
N THR A 407 51.40 2.37 5.10
CA THR A 407 50.09 2.34 4.42
C THR A 407 49.64 3.71 3.90
N ASN A 408 50.54 4.70 3.92
CA ASN A 408 50.29 6.08 3.50
C ASN A 408 48.99 6.67 4.08
N THR A 409 48.73 6.39 5.36
CA THR A 409 47.49 6.69 6.08
C THR A 409 47.79 7.38 7.41
N THR A 410 46.79 7.96 8.07
CA THR A 410 46.96 8.58 9.40
C THR A 410 46.91 7.54 10.53
N SER A 411 47.74 7.70 11.55
CA SER A 411 47.78 6.84 12.74
C SER A 411 46.41 6.69 13.43
N ALA A 412 45.56 7.72 13.37
CA ALA A 412 44.18 7.66 13.89
C ALA A 412 43.31 6.63 13.17
N VAL A 413 43.47 6.50 11.84
CA VAL A 413 42.74 5.50 11.04
C VAL A 413 43.28 4.12 11.37
N VAL A 414 44.61 3.96 11.43
CA VAL A 414 45.23 2.67 11.81
C VAL A 414 44.76 2.22 13.20
N ARG A 415 44.69 3.12 14.20
CA ARG A 415 44.12 2.79 15.54
C ARG A 415 42.65 2.39 15.50
N GLN A 416 41.86 2.96 14.60
CA GLN A 416 40.46 2.58 14.43
C GLN A 416 40.31 1.23 13.75
N LEU A 417 41.22 0.86 12.84
CA LEU A 417 41.13 -0.38 12.07
C LEU A 417 41.80 -1.57 12.76
N LEU A 418 42.87 -1.34 13.51
CA LEU A 418 43.65 -2.36 14.23
C LEU A 418 42.82 -3.31 15.10
N PRO A 419 41.81 -2.87 15.88
CA PRO A 419 40.98 -3.77 16.70
C PRO A 419 40.19 -4.82 15.89
N PHE A 420 40.08 -4.61 14.58
CA PHE A 420 39.43 -5.54 13.66
C PHE A 420 40.44 -6.45 12.93
N VAL A 421 41.74 -6.25 13.18
CA VAL A 421 42.85 -7.06 12.65
C VAL A 421 43.23 -8.09 13.72
N PRO A 422 43.21 -9.39 13.43
CA PRO A 422 43.25 -10.47 14.42
C PRO A 422 44.58 -10.58 15.19
N THR A 423 45.63 -9.92 14.72
CA THR A 423 46.98 -10.00 15.28
C THR A 423 47.23 -8.98 16.40
N PHE A 424 46.29 -8.06 16.69
CA PHE A 424 46.52 -6.88 17.54
C PHE A 424 45.42 -6.59 18.54
#